data_AF-A0A369LYR5-F1
#
_entry.id   AF-A0A369LYR5-F1
#
_cell.length_a   1.000
_cell.length_b   1.000
_cell.length_c   1.000
_cell.angle_alpha   90.00
_cell.angle_beta   90.00
_cell.angle_gamma   90.00
#
_symmetry.space_group_name_H-M   'P 1'
#
loop_
_entity.id
_entity.type
_entity.pdbx_description
1 polymer ?
#
loop_
_entity_poly.entity_id
_entity_poly.type
_entity_poly.pdbx_seq_one_letter_code
_entity_poly.pdbx_strand_id
1 'polypeptide(L)'
;MVEVSVERRFRGSVRLVTLHLWRVAKSTDVEDGFRAAREQGMFNAGNEAFVRRCFALDERLEAGEPPDEPVTRELVDELQLCAIRLNTADPA
;
A
#
# COMPACT_ATOMS: atom_id res chain seq x y z
N MET A 1 -10.91 -22.04 -12.18
CA MET A 1 -10.44 -20.75 -11.62
C MET A 1 -9.15 -21.03 -10.88
N VAL A 2 -8.02 -20.42 -11.26
CA VAL A 2 -6.78 -20.54 -10.49
C VAL A 2 -6.95 -19.68 -9.24
N GLU A 3 -6.93 -20.29 -8.06
CA GLU A 3 -6.96 -19.56 -6.80
C GLU A 3 -5.68 -18.73 -6.70
N VAL A 4 -5.82 -17.40 -6.60
CA VAL A 4 -4.67 -16.51 -6.44
C VAL A 4 -4.17 -16.63 -5.01
N SER A 5 -2.88 -16.93 -4.84
CA SER A 5 -2.26 -17.02 -3.52
C SER A 5 -2.38 -15.70 -2.75
N VAL A 6 -2.39 -15.78 -1.42
CA VAL A 6 -2.48 -14.61 -0.54
C VAL A 6 -1.31 -13.65 -0.81
N GLU A 7 -0.09 -14.17 -0.97
CA GLU A 7 1.08 -13.39 -1.36
C GLU A 7 0.88 -12.63 -2.67
N ARG A 8 0.34 -13.28 -3.71
CA ARG A 8 0.12 -12.60 -4.99
C ARG A 8 -0.94 -11.50 -4.88
N ARG A 9 -1.96 -11.68 -4.03
CA ARG A 9 -2.93 -10.62 -3.73
C ARG A 9 -2.29 -9.47 -2.95
N PHE A 10 -1.49 -9.78 -1.94
CA PHE A 10 -0.75 -8.80 -1.15
C PHE A 10 0.13 -7.90 -2.02
N ARG A 11 0.97 -8.49 -2.87
CA ARG A 11 1.82 -7.75 -3.81
C ARG A 11 1.01 -6.89 -4.79
N GLY A 12 -0.15 -7.39 -5.21
CA GLY A 12 -1.10 -6.63 -6.03
C GLY A 12 -1.64 -5.39 -5.29
N SER A 13 -2.03 -5.56 -4.02
CA SER A 13 -2.51 -4.46 -3.17
C SER A 13 -1.42 -3.42 -2.87
N VAL A 14 -0.18 -3.86 -2.61
CA VAL A 14 0.98 -2.96 -2.45
C VAL A 14 1.16 -2.07 -3.68
N ARG A 15 1.19 -2.68 -4.88
CA ARG A 15 1.29 -1.93 -6.14
C ARG A 15 0.15 -0.94 -6.33
N LEU A 16 -1.07 -1.32 -5.97
CA LEU A 16 -2.23 -0.44 -6.09
C LEU A 16 -2.10 0.79 -5.17
N VAL A 17 -1.67 0.59 -3.92
CA VAL A 17 -1.41 1.68 -2.97
C VAL A 17 -0.32 2.60 -3.51
N THR A 18 0.79 2.06 -4.03
CA THR A 18 1.87 2.85 -4.64
C THR A 18 1.35 3.73 -5.79
N LEU A 19 0.55 3.18 -6.69
CA LEU A 19 -0.05 3.94 -7.79
C LEU A 19 -0.97 5.05 -7.30
N HIS A 20 -1.75 4.81 -6.24
CA HIS A 20 -2.61 5.84 -5.67
C HIS A 20 -1.83 6.94 -4.95
N LEU A 21 -0.76 6.60 -4.22
CA LEU A 21 0.16 7.58 -3.64
C LEU A 21 0.76 8.48 -4.72
N TRP A 22 1.24 7.90 -5.83
CA TRP A 22 1.76 8.67 -6.95
C TRP A 22 0.74 9.61 -7.57
N ARG A 23 -0.50 9.12 -7.75
CA ARG A 23 -1.61 9.93 -8.26
C ARG A 23 -1.92 11.11 -7.33
N VAL A 24 -2.02 10.86 -6.02
CA VAL A 24 -2.33 11.89 -5.00
C VAL A 24 -1.27 12.98 -4.98
N ALA A 25 0.02 12.61 -5.11
CA ALA A 25 1.12 13.58 -5.13
C ALA A 25 1.42 14.18 -6.51
N LYS A 26 0.85 13.64 -7.61
CA LYS A 26 1.27 13.94 -8.99
C LYS A 26 2.79 13.78 -9.19
N SER A 27 3.36 12.78 -8.51
CA SER A 27 4.80 12.49 -8.45
C SER A 27 5.00 10.97 -8.47
N THR A 28 6.14 10.46 -8.93
CA THR A 28 6.51 9.05 -8.80
C THR A 28 7.34 8.77 -7.54
N ASP A 29 7.54 9.78 -6.70
CA ASP A 29 8.14 9.62 -5.39
C ASP A 29 7.07 9.18 -4.37
N VAL A 30 7.34 8.07 -3.69
CA VAL A 30 6.46 7.52 -2.65
C VAL A 30 6.39 8.43 -1.42
N GLU A 31 7.50 9.10 -1.07
CA GLU A 31 7.54 10.01 0.08
C GLU A 31 6.70 11.25 -0.15
N ASP A 32 6.70 11.78 -1.38
CA ASP A 32 5.76 12.82 -1.79
C ASP A 32 4.32 12.34 -1.66
N GLY A 33 4.06 11.09 -2.06
CA GLY A 33 2.78 10.41 -1.90
C GLY A 33 2.28 10.40 -0.46
N PHE A 34 3.11 9.94 0.48
CA PHE A 34 2.76 9.91 1.90
C PHE A 34 2.54 11.30 2.46
N ARG A 35 3.40 12.27 2.12
CA ARG A 35 3.23 13.66 2.52
C ARG A 35 1.89 14.23 2.04
N ALA A 36 1.58 14.10 0.75
CA ALA A 36 0.33 14.61 0.18
C ALA A 36 -0.91 13.90 0.76
N ALA A 37 -0.85 12.58 0.98
CA ALA A 37 -1.94 11.83 1.60
C ALA A 37 -2.22 12.27 3.05
N ARG A 38 -1.19 12.65 3.81
CA ARG A 38 -1.35 13.24 5.15
C ARG A 38 -1.94 14.64 5.09
N GLU A 39 -1.40 15.51 4.24
CA GLU A 39 -1.84 16.90 4.09
C GLU A 39 -3.33 17.00 3.70
N GLN A 40 -3.80 16.04 2.90
CA GLN A 40 -5.21 15.94 2.49
C GLN A 40 -6.09 15.12 3.45
N GLY A 41 -5.54 14.67 4.59
CA GLY A 41 -6.28 13.94 5.63
C GLY A 41 -6.71 12.52 5.26
N MET A 42 -6.19 11.94 4.17
CA MET A 42 -6.51 10.57 3.75
C MET A 42 -5.84 9.54 4.66
N PHE A 43 -4.60 9.82 5.04
CA PHE A 43 -3.80 8.99 5.93
C PHE A 43 -3.56 9.69 7.27
N ASN A 44 -3.74 8.92 8.35
CA ASN A 44 -3.17 9.24 9.65
C ASN A 44 -1.81 8.52 9.81
N ALA A 45 -1.13 8.76 10.94
CA ALA A 45 0.16 8.16 11.24
C ALA A 45 0.13 6.61 11.27
N GLY A 46 -0.99 6.01 11.71
CA GLY A 46 -1.16 4.56 11.73
C GLY A 46 -1.25 3.95 10.33
N ASN A 47 -2.02 4.58 9.44
CA ASN A 47 -2.13 4.17 8.04
C ASN A 47 -0.77 4.23 7.34
N GLU A 48 -0.04 5.34 7.52
CA GLU A 48 1.30 5.49 6.92
C GLU A 48 2.27 4.43 7.45
N ALA A 49 2.35 4.25 8.78
CA ALA A 49 3.22 3.24 9.37
C ALA A 49 2.89 1.81 8.89
N PHE A 50 1.60 1.50 8.76
CA PHE A 50 1.14 0.24 8.21
C PHE A 50 1.60 0.04 6.76
N VAL A 51 1.36 1.00 5.87
CA VAL A 51 1.74 0.88 4.45
C VAL A 51 3.26 0.77 4.30
N ARG A 52 4.04 1.56 5.05
CA ARG A 52 5.51 1.45 5.06
C ARG A 52 5.98 0.07 5.48
N ARG A 53 5.35 -0.53 6.51
CA ARG A 53 5.64 -1.90 6.92
C ARG A 53 5.35 -2.89 5.80
N CYS A 54 4.24 -2.73 5.08
CA CYS A 54 3.91 -3.58 3.95
C CYS A 54 4.90 -3.42 2.77
N PHE A 55 5.43 -2.23 2.53
CA PHE A 55 6.44 -2.00 1.49
C PHE A 55 7.74 -2.73 1.83
N ALA A 56 8.20 -2.66 3.08
CA ALA A 56 9.37 -3.41 3.52
C ALA A 56 9.17 -4.94 3.39
N LEU A 57 7.96 -5.43 3.65
CA LEU A 57 7.64 -6.85 3.43
C LEU A 57 7.65 -7.22 1.94
N ASP A 58 7.08 -6.40 1.05
CA ASP A 58 7.10 -6.64 -0.39
C ASP A 58 8.54 -6.62 -0.95
N GLU A 59 9.38 -5.70 -0.50
CA GLU A 59 10.80 -5.63 -0.89
C GLU A 59 11.55 -6.93 -0.54
N ARG A 60 11.34 -7.48 0.66
CA ARG A 60 11.94 -8.76 1.07
C ARG A 60 11.42 -9.93 0.22
N LEU A 61 10.11 -9.99 -0.01
CA LEU A 61 9.51 -11.02 -0.86
C LEU A 61 10.03 -10.93 -2.31
N GLU A 62 10.23 -9.73 -2.83
CA GLU A 62 10.80 -9.49 -4.17
C GLU A 62 12.27 -9.92 -4.24
N ALA A 63 13.04 -9.70 -3.17
CA ALA A 63 14.41 -10.19 -3.02
C ALA A 63 14.50 -11.71 -2.82
N GLY A 64 13.37 -12.41 -2.63
CA GLY A 64 13.34 -13.84 -2.31
C GLY A 64 13.76 -14.15 -0.86
N GLU A 65 13.75 -13.14 0.01
CA GLU A 65 14.04 -13.25 1.42
C GLU A 65 12.78 -13.61 2.21
N PRO A 66 12.91 -14.36 3.33
CA PRO A 66 11.77 -14.62 4.20
C PRO A 66 11.25 -13.29 4.78
N PRO A 67 9.92 -13.05 4.78
CA PRO A 67 9.36 -11.84 5.36
C PRO A 67 9.47 -11.88 6.89
N ASP A 68 9.54 -10.70 7.51
CA ASP A 68 9.63 -10.58 8.98
C ASP A 68 8.35 -11.03 9.70
N GLU A 69 7.22 -10.97 9.00
CA GLU A 69 5.92 -11.46 9.46
C GLU A 69 5.19 -12.22 8.34
N PRO A 70 4.31 -13.18 8.66
CA PRO A 70 3.56 -13.91 7.65
C PRO A 70 2.63 -12.98 6.86
N VAL A 71 2.56 -13.18 5.53
CA VAL A 71 1.59 -12.47 4.69
C VAL A 71 0.21 -13.10 4.86
N THR A 72 -0.68 -12.40 5.55
CA THR A 72 -2.04 -12.88 5.87
C THR A 72 -3.12 -12.20 5.03
N ARG A 73 -4.35 -12.72 5.07
CA ARG A 73 -5.49 -12.09 4.39
C ARG A 73 -5.86 -10.74 5.00
N GLU A 74 -5.70 -10.61 6.32
CA GLU A 74 -5.96 -9.38 7.05
C GLU A 74 -5.04 -8.23 6.57
N LEU A 75 -3.78 -8.53 6.25
CA LEU A 75 -2.87 -7.53 5.65
C LEU A 75 -3.35 -7.09 4.27
N VAL A 76 -3.85 -8.02 3.46
CA VAL A 76 -4.42 -7.71 2.13
C VAL A 76 -5.63 -6.80 2.27
N ASP A 77 -6.54 -7.13 3.18
CA ASP A 77 -7.78 -6.39 3.39
C ASP A 77 -7.50 -4.97 3.90
N GLU A 78 -6.58 -4.79 4.86
CA GLU A 78 -6.21 -3.45 5.34
C GLU A 78 -5.46 -2.62 4.28
N LEU A 79 -4.62 -3.24 3.44
CA LEU A 79 -4.02 -2.55 2.29
C LEU A 79 -5.09 -2.10 1.28
N GLN A 80 -6.14 -2.89 1.05
CA GLN A 80 -7.24 -2.49 0.19
C GLN A 80 -8.03 -1.32 0.79
N LEU A 81 -8.25 -1.29 2.10
CA LEU A 81 -8.85 -0.13 2.76
C LEU A 81 -7.97 1.12 2.60
N CYS A 82 -6.64 0.99 2.72
CA CYS A 82 -5.70 2.06 2.44
C CYS A 82 -5.80 2.56 0.99
N ALA A 83 -5.88 1.64 0.02
CA ALA A 83 -6.07 1.99 -1.38
C ALA A 83 -7.37 2.76 -1.62
N ILE A 84 -8.48 2.34 -1.00
CA ILE A 84 -9.77 3.04 -1.08
C ILE A 84 -9.67 4.46 -0.52
N ARG A 85 -9.04 4.64 0.65
CA ARG A 85 -8.82 5.97 1.26
C ARG A 85 -8.03 6.91 0.34
N LEU A 86 -7.00 6.40 -0.32
CA LEU A 86 -6.21 7.18 -1.28
C LEU A 86 -6.96 7.42 -2.60
N ASN A 87 -7.91 6.56 -2.95
CA ASN A 87 -8.73 6.72 -4.15
C ASN A 87 -9.90 7.71 -3.95
N THR A 88 -10.38 7.91 -2.72
CA THR A 88 -11.41 8.91 -2.40
C THR A 88 -10.94 10.36 -2.48
N ALA A 89 -9.69 10.61 -2.90
CA ALA A 89 -9.25 11.94 -3.36
C ALA A 89 -10.10 12.37 -4.55
N ASP A 90 -11.17 13.11 -4.27
CA ASP A 90 -12.03 13.74 -5.25
C ASP A 90 -11.16 14.60 -6.18
N PRO A 91 -11.21 14.39 -7.52
CA PRO A 91 -10.63 15.35 -8.44
C PRO A 91 -11.50 16.60 -8.41
N ALA A 92 -11.12 17.56 -7.55
CA ALA A 92 -11.63 18.93 -7.59
C ALA A 92 -11.26 19.62 -8.90
#